data_AF-A0A7C0ZCX5-F1
#
_entry.id   AF-A0A7C0ZCX5-F1
#
_cell.length_a   1.000
_cell.length_b   1.000
_cell.length_c   1.000
_cell.angle_alpha   90.00
_cell.angle_beta   90.00
_cell.angle_gamma   90.00
#
_symmetry.space_group_name_H-M   'P 1'
#
loop_
_entity.id
_entity.type
_entity.pdbx_description
1 polymer ?
#
loop_
_entity_poly.entity_id
_entity_poly.type
_entity_poly.pdbx_seq_one_letter_code
_entity_poly.pdbx_strand_id
1 'polypeptide(L)' 'MSGKKPKSMRKKYSTALEEDFPETIKITIGDRETTYVKHMSLRYGENPHQPAALYRPSQGPLT' A
#
# COMPACT_ATOMS: atom_id res chain seq x y z
N MET A 1 9.91 -28.68 25.65
CA MET A 1 10.55 -27.35 25.79
C MET A 1 9.92 -26.40 24.78
N SER A 2 9.14 -25.43 25.25
CA SER A 2 8.45 -24.45 24.38
C SER A 2 9.44 -23.38 23.93
N GLY A 3 9.94 -23.51 22.70
CA GLY A 3 10.82 -22.53 22.07
C GLY A 3 10.06 -21.26 21.70
N LYS A 4 10.18 -20.21 22.51
CA LYS A 4 9.73 -18.85 22.16
C LYS A 4 10.33 -18.46 20.80
N LYS A 5 9.51 -18.42 19.74
CA LYS A 5 9.92 -17.81 18.45
C LYS A 5 10.35 -16.35 18.68
N PRO A 6 11.43 -15.89 18.02
CA PRO A 6 12.14 -14.69 18.43
C PRO A 6 11.30 -13.43 18.14
N LYS A 7 11.21 -12.54 19.13
CA LYS A 7 10.54 -11.22 19.05
C LYS A 7 10.98 -10.39 17.82
N SER A 8 12.14 -10.68 17.23
CA SER A 8 12.69 -9.97 16.06
C SER A 8 11.91 -10.20 14.77
N MET A 9 11.28 -11.37 14.57
CA MET A 9 10.49 -11.62 13.35
C MET A 9 9.23 -10.76 13.32
N ARG A 10 8.54 -10.64 14.46
CA ARG A 10 7.33 -9.82 14.60
C ARG A 10 7.58 -8.33 14.35
N LYS A 11 8.76 -7.84 14.75
CA LYS A 11 9.16 -6.43 14.59
C LYS A 11 9.23 -5.99 13.13
N LYS A 12 9.53 -6.90 12.19
CA LYS A 12 9.53 -6.59 10.75
C LYS A 12 8.14 -6.22 10.22
N TYR A 13 7.07 -6.68 10.86
CA TYR A 13 5.69 -6.39 10.48
C TYR A 13 5.11 -5.15 11.18
N SER A 14 5.87 -4.47 12.04
CA SER A 14 5.40 -3.27 12.76
C SER A 14 5.90 -1.95 12.18
N THR A 15 7.00 -1.98 11.43
CA THR A 15 7.61 -0.78 10.86
C THR A 15 6.99 -0.47 9.51
N ALA A 16 6.54 0.77 9.31
CA ALA A 16 6.11 1.25 7.99
C ALA A 16 7.32 1.44 7.09
N LEU A 17 7.23 0.97 5.85
CA LEU A 17 8.26 1.20 4.85
C LEU A 17 8.12 2.61 4.28
N GLU A 18 9.22 3.34 4.15
CA GLU A 18 9.24 4.61 3.42
C GLU A 18 8.95 4.37 1.95
N GLU A 19 8.17 5.26 1.34
CA GLU A 19 7.79 5.20 -0.06
C GLU A 19 7.59 6.61 -0.64
N ASP A 20 7.84 6.75 -1.94
CA ASP A 20 7.77 8.01 -2.68
C ASP A 20 6.67 7.98 -3.77
N PHE A 21 5.60 7.21 -3.57
CA PHE A 21 4.50 7.12 -4.52
C PHE A 21 3.81 8.48 -4.68
N PRO A 22 3.46 8.86 -5.92
CA PRO A 22 2.96 10.20 -6.24
C PRO A 22 1.58 10.45 -5.62
N GLU A 23 1.25 11.72 -5.36
CA GLU A 23 -0.08 12.10 -4.83
C GLU A 23 -1.23 11.74 -5.77
N THR A 24 -0.98 11.55 -7.06
CA THR A 24 -2.00 11.24 -8.06
C THR A 24 -1.48 10.21 -9.06
N ILE A 25 -2.33 9.25 -9.41
CA ILE A 25 -2.09 8.27 -10.48
C ILE A 25 -3.24 8.29 -11.47
N LYS A 26 -2.97 7.84 -12.70
CA LYS A 26 -3.98 7.60 -13.73
C LYS A 26 -3.97 6.13 -14.09
N ILE A 27 -5.13 5.51 -14.10
CA ILE A 27 -5.32 4.12 -14.53
C ILE A 27 -6.21 4.14 -15.77
N THR A 28 -5.74 3.50 -16.84
CA THR A 28 -6.46 3.36 -18.11
C THR A 28 -6.83 1.91 -18.32
N ILE A 29 -8.12 1.63 -18.53
CA ILE A 29 -8.68 0.29 -18.80
C ILE A 29 -9.53 0.39 -20.06
N GLY A 30 -9.06 -0.20 -21.16
CA GLY A 30 -9.64 0.03 -22.47
C GLY A 30 -9.60 1.52 -22.82
N ASP A 31 -10.75 2.10 -23.18
CA ASP A 31 -10.88 3.51 -23.54
C ASP A 31 -11.21 4.43 -22.34
N ARG A 32 -11.25 3.89 -21.12
CA ARG A 32 -11.61 4.63 -19.90
C ARG A 32 -10.36 4.98 -19.12
N GLU A 33 -10.12 6.28 -18.91
CA GLU A 33 -9.11 6.82 -18.00
C GLU A 33 -9.77 7.30 -16.71
N THR A 34 -9.29 6.83 -15.56
CA THR A 34 -9.71 7.29 -14.24
C THR A 34 -8.52 7.80 -13.46
N THR A 35 -8.65 9.02 -12.92
CA THR A 35 -7.65 9.60 -12.02
C THR A 35 -7.93 9.15 -10.58
N TYR A 36 -6.88 8.80 -9.86
CA TYR A 36 -6.95 8.45 -8.44
C TYR A 36 -6.00 9.33 -7.64
N VAL A 37 -6.42 9.69 -6.44
CA VAL A 37 -5.64 10.47 -5.48
C VAL A 37 -5.20 9.57 -4.34
N LYS A 38 -3.95 9.74 -3.89
CA LYS A 38 -3.39 9.01 -2.76
C LYS A 38 -4.23 9.32 -1.53
N HIS A 39 -4.68 8.28 -0.84
CA HIS A 39 -5.43 8.42 0.40
C HIS A 39 -4.52 8.27 1.61
N MET A 40 -3.66 7.23 1.61
CA MET A 40 -2.66 7.01 2.65
C MET A 40 -1.60 6.02 2.20
N SER A 41 -0.41 6.12 2.81
CA SER A 41 0.61 5.08 2.77
C SER A 41 0.21 3.90 3.65
N LEU A 42 0.52 2.68 3.20
CA LEU A 42 0.33 1.47 3.98
C LEU A 42 1.66 1.05 4.60
N ARG A 43 1.60 0.27 5.68
CA ARG A 43 2.80 -0.20 6.37
C ARG A 43 3.69 -1.03 5.46
N TYR A 44 3.07 -1.92 4.70
CA TYR A 44 3.65 -2.71 3.61
C TYR A 44 2.49 -3.28 2.78
N GLY A 45 2.80 -3.82 1.60
CA GLY A 45 1.86 -4.55 0.76
C GLY A 45 1.52 -5.92 1.35
N GLU A 46 1.78 -6.99 0.60
CA GLU A 46 1.60 -8.34 1.13
C GLU A 46 2.77 -8.73 2.05
N ASN A 47 3.98 -8.31 1.70
CA ASN A 47 5.21 -8.62 2.44
C ASN A 47 5.90 -7.36 2.97
N PRO A 48 6.59 -7.39 4.15
CA PRO A 48 7.23 -6.22 4.77
C PRO A 48 8.23 -5.42 3.93
N HIS A 49 8.75 -5.99 2.85
CA HIS A 49 9.69 -5.32 1.94
C HIS A 49 8.99 -4.65 0.74
N GLN A 50 7.67 -4.81 0.63
CA GLN A 50 6.88 -4.25 -0.46
C GLN A 50 6.25 -2.94 0.00
N PRO A 51 6.65 -1.79 -0.58
CA PRO A 51 5.96 -0.54 -0.31
C PRO A 51 4.55 -0.59 -0.90
N ALA A 52 3.59 0.02 -0.22
CA ALA A 52 2.21 0.10 -0.72
C ALA A 52 1.53 1.40 -0.27
N ALA A 53 0.58 1.87 -1.07
CA ALA A 53 -0.30 2.99 -0.74
C ALA A 53 -1.72 2.71 -1.27
N LEU A 54 -2.71 3.24 -0.56
CA LEU A 54 -4.11 3.18 -0.96
C LEU A 54 -4.47 4.44 -1.76
N TYR A 55 -5.04 4.24 -2.94
CA TYR A 55 -5.55 5.30 -3.81
C TYR A 55 -7.07 5.20 -3.94
N ARG A 56 -7.74 6.35 -4.05
CA ARG A 56 -9.20 6.44 -4.26
C ARG A 56 -9.51 7.21 -5.54
N PRO A 57 -10.58 6.87 -6.28
CA PRO A 57 -10.97 7.64 -7.47
C PRO A 57 -11.16 9.12 -7.10
N SER A 58 -10.70 10.01 -7.98
CA SER A 58 -10.89 11.45 -7.78
C SER A 58 -12.36 11.86 -7.95
N GLN A 59 -13.14 11.08 -8.72
CA GLN A 59 -14.54 11.32 -9.03
C GLN A 59 -15.30 9.99 -9.15
N GLY A 60 -16.51 9.93 -8.58
CA GLY A 60 -17.43 8.80 -8.70
C GLY A 60 -17.00 7.51 -7.96
N PRO A 61 -17.90 6.53 -7.87
CA PRO A 61 -17.54 5.18 -7.39
C PRO A 61 -16.66 4.44 -8.40
N LEU A 62 -15.96 3.40 -7.91
CA LEU A 62 -15.26 2.40 -8.72
C LEU A 62 -16.28 1.60 -9.55
N THR A 63 -16.72 2.09 -10.70
CA THR A 63 -17.66 1.39 -11.60
C THR A 63 -17.36 1.62 -13.08
#